data_AF-A0A060C7J3-F1
#
_entry.id   AF-A0A060C7J3-F1
#
_cell.length_a   1.000
_cell.length_b   1.000
_cell.length_c   1.000
_cell.angle_alpha   90.00
_cell.angle_beta   90.00
_cell.angle_gamma   90.00
#
_symmetry.space_group_name_H-M   'P 1'
#
loop_
_entity.id
_entity.type
_entity.pdbx_description
1 polymer ?
#
loop_
_entity_poly.entity_id
_entity_poly.type
_entity_poly.pdbx_seq_one_letter_code
_entity_poly.pdbx_strand_id
1 'polypeptide(L)'
;MIYETHLKGYTRQFPAVPEHLRGTYAGLAYPAVIEHLTELGVNAVELLPVHHFISEPFVHGRGLRNYWGYNTLGFFAPHAAYSSSGTLGEQVEEFKA
;
A
#
# COMPACT_ATOMS: atom_id res chain seq x y z
N MET A 1 -13.82 -13.29 8.40
CA MET A 1 -12.39 -13.33 8.80
C MET A 1 -11.73 -12.03 8.33
N ILE A 2 -10.99 -11.36 9.21
CA ILE A 2 -10.21 -10.14 8.88
C ILE A 2 -8.77 -10.58 8.58
N TYR A 3 -8.18 -10.04 7.52
CA TYR A 3 -6.81 -10.29 7.12
C TYR A 3 -6.01 -8.99 7.15
N GLU A 4 -5.21 -8.79 8.20
CA GLU A 4 -4.34 -7.64 8.33
C GLU A 4 -3.13 -7.77 7.38
N THR A 5 -2.83 -6.73 6.61
CA THR A 5 -1.67 -6.73 5.73
C THR A 5 -1.08 -5.35 5.47
N HIS A 6 0.22 -5.34 5.15
CA HIS A 6 0.90 -4.15 4.68
C HIS A 6 0.78 -4.02 3.16
N LEU A 7 0.19 -2.93 2.69
CA LEU A 7 -0.05 -2.67 1.27
C LEU A 7 1.18 -2.90 0.38
N LYS A 8 2.30 -2.22 0.70
CA LYS A 8 3.55 -2.40 -0.04
C LYS A 8 4.09 -3.82 0.05
N GLY A 9 4.22 -4.37 1.25
CA GLY A 9 4.83 -5.67 1.49
C GLY A 9 4.12 -6.81 0.78
N TYR A 10 2.79 -6.78 0.78
CA TYR A 10 1.97 -7.87 0.26
C TYR A 10 2.30 -8.22 -1.19
N THR A 11 2.45 -7.21 -2.06
CA THR A 11 2.74 -7.44 -3.48
C THR A 11 4.19 -7.20 -3.88
N ARG A 12 5.07 -6.74 -2.97
CA ARG A 12 6.45 -6.38 -3.32
C ARG A 12 7.23 -7.51 -3.99
N GLN A 13 6.97 -8.75 -3.59
CA GLN A 13 7.61 -9.95 -4.13
C GLN A 13 6.61 -10.91 -4.78
N PHE A 14 5.36 -10.49 -5.03
CA PHE A 14 4.35 -11.35 -5.63
C PHE A 14 4.64 -11.53 -7.14
N PRO A 15 5.03 -12.73 -7.61
CA PRO A 15 5.60 -12.89 -8.96
C PRO A 15 4.62 -12.54 -10.08
N ALA A 16 3.34 -12.87 -9.92
CA ALA A 16 2.31 -12.64 -10.93
C ALA A 16 1.91 -11.15 -11.08
N VAL A 17 2.26 -10.29 -10.12
CA VAL A 17 2.03 -8.84 -10.25
C VAL A 17 3.15 -8.23 -11.10
N PRO A 18 2.86 -7.46 -12.16
CA PRO A 18 3.85 -6.75 -12.95
C PRO A 18 4.76 -5.89 -12.08
N GLU A 19 6.07 -5.88 -12.35
CA GLU A 19 7.06 -5.26 -11.45
C GLU A 19 6.76 -3.80 -11.10
N HIS A 20 6.25 -3.02 -12.07
CA HIS A 20 5.91 -1.61 -11.88
C HIS A 20 4.68 -1.37 -10.99
N LEU A 21 3.85 -2.39 -10.73
CA LEU A 21 2.70 -2.34 -9.83
C LEU A 21 3.02 -2.94 -8.44
N ARG A 22 4.18 -3.58 -8.26
CA ARG A 22 4.50 -4.27 -7.01
C ARG A 22 4.68 -3.30 -5.84
N GLY A 23 3.85 -3.48 -4.84
CA GLY A 23 3.80 -2.68 -3.63
C GLY A 23 3.02 -1.37 -3.77
N THR A 24 2.10 -1.31 -4.73
CA THR A 24 1.20 -0.15 -4.96
C THR A 24 -0.27 -0.52 -4.76
N TYR A 25 -1.14 0.48 -4.78
CA TYR A 25 -2.60 0.30 -4.75
C TYR A 25 -3.06 -0.63 -5.87
N ALA A 26 -2.68 -0.32 -7.12
CA ALA A 26 -3.01 -1.16 -8.28
C ALA A 26 -2.41 -2.57 -8.20
N GLY A 27 -1.24 -2.74 -7.57
CA GLY A 27 -0.67 -4.06 -7.31
C GLY A 27 -1.55 -4.91 -6.41
N LEU A 28 -2.07 -4.33 -5.32
CA LEU A 28 -2.94 -5.04 -4.39
C LEU A 28 -4.29 -5.41 -5.04
N ALA A 29 -4.80 -4.58 -5.94
CA ALA A 29 -6.01 -4.85 -6.73
C ALA A 29 -5.77 -5.75 -7.96
N TYR A 30 -4.53 -6.22 -8.20
CA TYR A 30 -4.21 -7.01 -9.38
C TYR A 30 -4.96 -8.35 -9.38
N PRO A 31 -5.45 -8.86 -10.53
CA PRO A 31 -6.33 -10.04 -10.56
C PRO A 31 -5.81 -11.27 -9.82
N ALA A 32 -4.51 -11.60 -9.96
CA ALA A 32 -3.90 -12.73 -9.26
C ALA A 32 -3.85 -12.56 -7.73
N VAL A 33 -3.82 -11.33 -7.23
CA VAL A 33 -3.91 -11.05 -5.79
C VAL A 33 -5.33 -11.24 -5.28
N ILE A 34 -6.32 -10.75 -6.02
CA ILE A 34 -7.74 -10.90 -5.68
C ILE A 34 -8.12 -12.38 -5.69
N GLU A 35 -7.67 -13.14 -6.69
CA GLU A 35 -7.85 -14.59 -6.75
C GLU A 35 -7.26 -15.27 -5.50
N HIS A 36 -6.00 -15.00 -5.17
CA HIS A 36 -5.35 -15.56 -3.98
C HIS A 36 -6.09 -15.23 -2.66
N LEU A 37 -6.52 -13.97 -2.47
CA LEU A 37 -7.27 -13.57 -1.27
C LEU A 37 -8.65 -14.25 -1.22
N THR A 38 -9.30 -14.42 -2.37
CA THR A 38 -10.59 -15.09 -2.48
C THR A 38 -10.47 -16.59 -2.18
N GLU A 39 -9.46 -17.26 -2.74
CA GLU A 39 -9.15 -18.67 -2.46
C GLU A 39 -8.77 -18.91 -1.00
N LEU A 40 -8.05 -17.97 -0.39
CA LEU A 40 -7.73 -17.99 1.03
C LEU A 40 -9.00 -17.89 1.92
N GLY A 41 -10.11 -17.39 1.38
CA GLY A 41 -11.40 -17.30 2.08
C GLY A 41 -11.50 -16.12 3.05
N VAL A 42 -10.76 -15.03 2.81
CA VAL A 42 -10.84 -13.83 3.66
C VAL A 42 -12.06 -12.99 3.28
N ASN A 43 -12.69 -12.36 4.28
CA ASN A 43 -13.89 -11.54 4.03
C ASN A 43 -13.58 -10.04 3.99
N ALA A 44 -12.52 -9.62 4.68
CA ALA A 44 -12.11 -8.22 4.76
C ALA A 44 -10.59 -8.17 4.90
N VAL A 45 -9.97 -7.24 4.19
CA VAL A 45 -8.55 -6.90 4.35
C VAL A 45 -8.45 -5.65 5.20
N GLU A 46 -7.67 -5.73 6.27
CA GLU A 46 -7.33 -4.57 7.11
C GLU A 46 -5.94 -4.09 6.71
N LEU A 47 -5.88 -2.89 6.13
CA LEU A 47 -4.61 -2.31 5.70
C LEU A 47 -3.93 -1.61 6.87
N LEU A 48 -2.62 -1.83 7.02
CA LEU A 48 -1.77 -0.90 7.76
C LEU A 48 -1.93 0.54 7.20
N PRO A 49 -1.57 1.58 7.98
CA PRO A 49 -1.85 2.97 7.65
C PRO A 49 -1.63 3.36 6.19
N VAL A 50 -2.72 3.82 5.55
CA VAL A 50 -2.72 4.36 4.19
C VAL A 50 -2.97 5.87 4.14
N HIS A 51 -3.22 6.52 5.29
CA HIS A 51 -3.18 7.98 5.36
C HIS A 51 -1.79 8.49 4.98
N HIS A 52 -1.70 9.70 4.46
CA HIS A 52 -0.43 10.26 4.05
C HIS A 52 0.46 10.46 5.28
N PHE A 53 1.57 9.73 5.34
CA PHE A 53 2.56 9.78 6.41
C PHE A 53 3.94 10.17 5.89
N ILE A 54 4.83 10.54 6.81
CA ILE A 54 6.23 10.82 6.53
C ILE A 54 7.14 9.97 7.42
N SER A 55 8.38 9.78 6.98
CA SER A 55 9.42 9.25 7.87
C SER A 55 9.90 10.35 8.82
N GLU A 56 9.99 10.03 10.10
CA GLU A 56 10.45 10.94 11.15
C GLU A 56 11.90 11.35 10.89
N PRO A 57 12.33 12.58 11.25
CA PRO A 57 13.69 13.06 10.99
C PRO A 57 14.78 12.13 11.53
N PHE A 58 14.58 11.52 12.70
CA PHE A 58 15.57 10.60 13.28
C PHE A 58 15.62 9.25 12.57
N VAL A 59 14.51 8.78 12.00
CA VAL A 59 14.47 7.55 11.17
C VAL A 59 15.18 7.84 9.86
N HIS A 60 14.82 8.95 9.23
CA HIS A 60 15.41 9.38 7.96
C HIS A 60 16.92 9.65 8.10
N GLY A 61 17.35 10.31 9.19
CA GLY A 61 18.76 10.61 9.47
C GLY A 61 19.64 9.36 9.66
N ARG A 62 19.02 8.18 9.85
CA ARG A 62 19.71 6.88 9.90
C ARG A 62 19.68 6.13 8.57
N GLY A 63 19.22 6.75 7.49
CA GLY A 63 19.02 6.09 6.19
C GLY A 63 17.84 5.10 6.18
N LEU A 64 17.01 5.09 7.22
CA LEU A 64 15.83 4.25 7.33
C LEU A 64 14.59 5.00 6.82
N ARG A 65 13.48 4.25 6.68
CA ARG A 65 12.17 4.80 6.32
C ARG A 65 11.12 4.24 7.24
N ASN A 66 10.12 5.05 7.57
CA ASN A 66 8.93 4.57 8.26
C ASN A 66 8.16 3.65 7.30
N TYR A 67 8.22 2.36 7.57
CA TYR A 67 7.57 1.35 6.73
C TYR A 67 6.08 1.27 7.06
N TRP A 68 5.72 1.12 8.33
CA TRP A 68 4.34 0.90 8.77
C TRP A 68 3.41 2.10 8.57
N GLY A 69 3.93 3.33 8.63
CA GLY A 69 3.15 4.53 8.35
C GLY A 69 2.36 5.10 9.53
N TYR A 70 2.61 4.64 10.77
CA TYR A 70 2.00 5.20 12.00
C TYR A 70 2.57 6.58 12.38
N ASN A 71 2.59 7.51 11.41
CA ASN A 71 3.01 8.90 11.58
C ASN A 71 2.27 9.79 10.56
N THR A 72 0.94 9.85 10.71
CA THR A 72 0.06 10.54 9.76
C THR A 72 0.32 12.05 9.73
N LEU A 73 0.57 12.57 8.53
CA LEU A 73 0.64 13.99 8.22
C LEU A 73 -0.70 14.51 7.67
N GLY A 74 -1.43 13.71 6.90
CA GLY A 74 -2.71 14.09 6.30
C GLY A 74 -3.75 12.97 6.38
N PHE A 75 -4.81 13.19 7.15
CA PHE A 75 -5.89 12.21 7.37
C PHE A 75 -6.80 11.97 6.17
N PHE A 76 -6.84 12.89 5.20
CA PHE A 76 -7.73 12.82 4.03
C PHE A 76 -7.02 12.52 2.71
N ALA A 77 -5.70 12.31 2.77
CA ALA A 77 -4.89 12.01 1.60
C ALA A 77 -4.37 10.57 1.73
N PRO A 78 -4.53 9.72 0.71
CA PRO A 78 -3.80 8.46 0.63
C PRO A 78 -2.28 8.70 0.56
N HIS A 79 -1.50 7.76 1.08
CA HIS A 79 -0.05 7.81 1.05
C HIS A 79 0.47 7.73 -0.40
N ALA A 80 0.97 8.84 -0.90
CA ALA A 80 1.27 9.00 -2.32
C ALA A 80 2.36 8.03 -2.82
N ALA A 81 3.29 7.60 -1.95
CA ALA A 81 4.33 6.64 -2.35
C ALA A 81 3.82 5.20 -2.57
N TYR A 82 2.54 4.93 -2.28
CA TYR A 82 1.86 3.69 -2.65
C TYR A 82 1.13 3.78 -3.99
N SER A 83 1.17 4.91 -4.69
CA SER A 83 0.64 5.02 -6.04
C SER A 83 1.66 4.57 -7.09
N SER A 84 1.18 3.86 -8.10
CA SER A 84 1.88 3.54 -9.35
C SER A 84 1.65 4.59 -10.44
N SER A 85 0.62 5.43 -10.33
CA SER A 85 0.17 6.35 -11.37
C SER A 85 0.60 7.81 -11.18
N GLY A 86 1.00 8.23 -9.97
CA GLY A 86 1.46 9.60 -9.73
C GLY A 86 1.22 10.07 -8.30
N THR A 87 1.49 11.34 -8.03
CA THR A 87 1.35 11.93 -6.67
C THR A 87 0.64 13.28 -6.65
N LEU A 88 0.11 13.74 -7.79
CA LEU A 88 -0.57 15.04 -7.97
C LEU A 88 -2.11 14.91 -7.89
N GLY A 89 -2.60 13.74 -7.48
CA GLY A 89 -4.02 13.40 -7.40
C GLY A 89 -4.28 11.95 -7.77
N GLU A 90 -3.37 11.34 -8.55
CA GLU A 90 -3.50 9.99 -9.06
C GLU A 90 -3.53 8.94 -7.95
N GLN A 91 -2.89 9.21 -6.80
CA GLN A 91 -2.97 8.35 -5.61
C GLN A 91 -4.40 8.23 -5.04
N VAL A 92 -5.25 9.24 -5.25
CA VAL A 92 -6.66 9.20 -4.84
C VAL A 92 -7.47 8.39 -5.84
N GLU A 93 -7.20 8.56 -7.13
CA GLU A 93 -7.87 7.83 -8.20
C GLU A 93 -7.52 6.34 -8.14
N GLU A 94 -6.24 6.00 -8.01
CA GLU A 94 -5.76 4.62 -7.94
C GLU A 94 -6.22 3.90 -6.67
N PHE A 95 -6.35 4.59 -5.53
CA PHE A 95 -6.88 3.98 -4.31
C PHE A 95 -8.36 3.60 -4.42
N LYS A 96 -9.12 4.26 -5.31
CA LYS A 96 -10.55 4.00 -5.51
C LYS A 96 -10.84 2.94 -6.58
N ALA A 97 -9.91 2.75 -7.51
CA ALA A 97 -10.06 1.88 -8.67
C ALA A 97 -10.04 0.40 -8.27
#